data_AF-A0AAU6X1X5-F1
#
_entry.id   AF-A0AAU6X1X5-F1
#
_cell.length_a   1.000
_cell.length_b   1.000
_cell.length_c   1.000
_cell.angle_alpha   90.00
_cell.angle_beta   90.00
_cell.angle_gamma   90.00
#
_symmetry.space_group_name_H-M   'P 1'
#
loop_
_entity.id
_entity.type
_entity.pdbx_description
1 polymer ?
#
loop_
_entity_poly.entity_id
_entity_poly.type
_entity_poly.pdbx_seq_one_letter_code
_entity_poly.pdbx_strand_id
1 'polypeptide(L)'
;MMDKPNYNQTEVFLYHYNFDFKPLETELTGVIENKANVWLHPFRFHALEILQLSPFPYIKLPLKSGQIYDWNLEIGEKWPEFKAFNWTGKLTLHCKYVVQGKEALSLPIGTVQTIKVKGIANTTSGHSILVSYFSEQFGFVKLVYHNLDGSSITMTLKQIK
;
A
#
# COMPACT_ATOMS: atom_id res chain seq x y z
N MET A 1 3.78 11.95 -22.99
CA MET A 1 3.78 10.67 -22.27
C MET A 1 5.15 10.05 -22.46
N MET A 2 5.85 9.74 -21.39
CA MET A 2 7.20 9.18 -21.44
C MET A 2 7.04 7.70 -21.12
N ASP A 3 7.11 6.85 -22.16
CA ASP A 3 7.09 5.40 -21.98
C ASP A 3 8.21 5.01 -21.02
N LYS A 4 7.81 4.54 -19.83
CA LYS A 4 8.72 3.90 -18.88
C LYS A 4 8.71 2.42 -19.23
N PRO A 5 9.71 1.88 -19.95
CA PRO A 5 9.72 0.47 -20.37
C PRO A 5 9.66 -0.54 -19.21
N ASN A 6 9.81 -0.08 -17.96
CA ASN A 6 9.72 -0.87 -16.73
C ASN A 6 8.40 -0.69 -15.95
N TYR A 7 7.49 0.16 -16.40
CA TYR A 7 6.19 0.38 -15.78
C TYR A 7 5.15 -0.47 -16.52
N ASN A 8 5.11 -1.77 -16.20
CA ASN A 8 4.00 -2.62 -16.61
C ASN A 8 3.16 -2.91 -15.36
N GLN A 9 1.94 -2.38 -15.34
CA GLN A 9 1.00 -2.53 -14.24
C GLN A 9 0.02 -3.63 -14.59
N THR A 10 -0.04 -4.65 -13.73
CA THR A 10 -1.09 -5.67 -13.81
C THR A 10 -2.34 -5.10 -13.16
N GLU A 11 -3.45 -5.12 -13.88
CA GLU A 11 -4.75 -4.76 -13.37
C GLU A 11 -5.24 -5.80 -12.36
N VAL A 12 -5.76 -5.34 -11.22
CA VAL A 12 -6.28 -6.19 -10.16
C VAL A 12 -7.70 -5.74 -9.84
N PHE A 13 -8.64 -6.68 -9.90
CA PHE A 13 -10.02 -6.46 -9.46
C PHE A 13 -10.13 -6.79 -7.97
N LEU A 14 -10.53 -5.81 -7.17
CA LEU A 14 -10.86 -5.97 -5.77
C LEU A 14 -12.37 -6.05 -5.63
N TYR A 15 -12.86 -7.14 -5.04
CA TYR A 15 -14.27 -7.31 -4.72
C TYR A 15 -14.47 -7.01 -3.23
N HIS A 16 -15.22 -5.95 -2.94
CA HIS A 16 -15.49 -5.52 -1.57
C HIS A 16 -16.75 -6.20 -1.04
N TYR A 17 -16.67 -6.67 0.20
CA TYR A 17 -17.78 -7.34 0.88
C TYR A 17 -17.99 -6.70 2.25
N ASN A 18 -19.23 -6.69 2.71
CA ASN A 18 -19.53 -6.31 4.09
C ASN A 18 -19.21 -7.46 5.07
N PHE A 19 -19.50 -7.25 6.36
CA PHE A 19 -19.26 -8.24 7.40
C PHE A 19 -20.01 -9.57 7.18
N ASP A 20 -21.18 -9.54 6.55
CA ASP A 20 -21.99 -10.72 6.23
C ASP A 20 -21.59 -11.38 4.90
N PHE A 21 -20.44 -11.00 4.32
CA PHE A 21 -19.99 -11.43 2.99
C PHE A 21 -20.97 -11.10 1.84
N LYS A 22 -21.82 -10.08 2.02
CA LYS A 22 -22.62 -9.54 0.90
C LYS A 22 -21.74 -8.64 0.04
N PRO A 23 -21.78 -8.78 -1.30
CA PRO A 23 -21.00 -7.94 -2.19
C PRO A 23 -21.44 -6.48 -2.05
N LEU A 24 -20.47 -5.58 -2.03
CA LEU A 24 -20.69 -4.14 -1.96
C LEU A 24 -20.41 -3.51 -3.33
N GLU A 25 -19.14 -3.53 -3.75
CA GLU A 25 -18.69 -2.93 -5.01
C GLU A 25 -17.38 -3.57 -5.47
N THR A 26 -17.01 -3.32 -6.73
CA THR A 26 -15.73 -3.73 -7.31
C THR A 26 -14.86 -2.51 -7.55
N GLU A 27 -13.60 -2.58 -7.16
CA GLU A 27 -12.58 -1.57 -7.44
C GLU A 27 -11.54 -2.14 -8.41
N LEU A 28 -11.17 -1.35 -9.42
CA LEU A 28 -9.99 -1.61 -10.24
C LEU A 28 -8.78 -0.91 -9.60
N THR A 29 -7.75 -1.70 -9.31
CA THR A 29 -6.44 -1.20 -8.87
C THR A 29 -5.36 -1.80 -9.77
N GLY A 30 -4.09 -1.59 -9.43
CA GLY A 30 -3.06 -2.43 -10.01
C GLY A 30 -1.81 -2.59 -9.17
N VAL A 31 -1.04 -3.57 -9.59
CA VAL A 31 0.20 -3.99 -8.96
C VAL A 31 1.32 -3.93 -10.00
N ILE A 32 2.48 -3.46 -9.58
CA ILE A 32 3.71 -3.61 -10.36
C ILE A 32 4.57 -4.63 -9.67
N GLU A 33 4.99 -5.64 -10.42
CA GLU A 33 5.84 -6.71 -9.94
C GLU A 33 6.89 -7.01 -11.01
N ASN A 34 8.15 -6.72 -10.70
CA ASN A 34 9.27 -6.98 -11.58
C ASN A 34 10.54 -7.25 -10.75
N LYS A 35 11.67 -7.50 -11.43
CA LYS A 35 12.94 -7.84 -10.78
C LYS A 35 13.48 -6.74 -9.85
N ALA A 36 13.02 -5.49 -10.00
CA ALA A 36 13.49 -4.35 -9.23
C ALA A 36 12.53 -3.94 -8.10
N ASN A 37 11.23 -4.17 -8.25
CA ASN A 37 10.24 -3.72 -7.28
C ASN A 37 8.93 -4.51 -7.32
N VAL A 38 8.27 -4.55 -6.17
CA VAL A 38 6.87 -4.91 -6.00
C VAL A 38 6.16 -3.75 -5.32
N TRP A 39 5.14 -3.18 -5.93
CA TRP A 39 4.26 -2.22 -5.26
C TRP A 39 2.82 -2.34 -5.70
N LEU A 40 1.92 -2.03 -4.77
CA LEU A 40 0.48 -2.11 -4.95
C LEU A 40 -0.11 -0.71 -4.86
N HIS A 41 -0.94 -0.33 -5.81
CA HIS A 41 -1.72 0.89 -5.67
C HIS A 41 -2.75 0.69 -4.53
N PRO A 42 -2.88 1.65 -3.58
CA PRO A 42 -3.70 1.46 -2.40
C PRO A 42 -5.17 1.27 -2.77
N PHE A 43 -5.90 0.64 -1.85
CA PHE A 43 -7.34 0.46 -1.95
C PHE A 43 -8.02 1.79 -1.64
N ARG A 44 -9.13 2.09 -2.32
CA ARG A 44 -9.78 3.41 -2.27
C ARG A 44 -11.28 3.35 -2.04
N PHE A 45 -11.83 2.19 -1.73
CA PHE A 45 -13.25 2.07 -1.43
C PHE A 45 -13.62 2.80 -0.12
N HIS A 46 -14.41 3.87 -0.21
CA HIS A 46 -14.94 4.64 0.92
C HIS A 46 -13.89 5.09 1.95
N ALA A 47 -13.91 4.56 3.18
CA ALA A 47 -12.97 4.94 4.23
C ALA A 47 -11.49 4.65 3.86
N LEU A 48 -11.24 3.85 2.81
CA LEU A 48 -9.91 3.55 2.31
C LEU A 48 -9.33 4.66 1.41
N GLU A 49 -10.11 5.65 0.98
CA GLU A 49 -9.64 6.78 0.16
C GLU A 49 -8.43 7.50 0.79
N ILE A 50 -8.39 7.58 2.11
CA ILE A 50 -7.30 8.16 2.89
C ILE A 50 -5.94 7.47 2.65
N LEU A 51 -5.94 6.22 2.22
CA LEU A 51 -4.73 5.44 1.97
C LEU A 51 -3.93 5.98 0.78
N GLN A 52 -4.55 6.76 -0.11
CA GLN A 52 -3.81 7.50 -1.13
C GLN A 52 -2.91 8.58 -0.53
N LEU A 53 -3.20 9.09 0.67
CA LEU A 53 -2.37 10.07 1.39
C LEU A 53 -1.34 9.40 2.32
N SER A 54 -1.17 8.09 2.18
CA SER A 54 -0.24 7.28 2.95
C SER A 54 0.83 6.67 2.05
N PRO A 55 1.97 6.22 2.60
CA PRO A 55 2.91 5.41 1.83
C PRO A 55 2.19 4.22 1.21
N PHE A 56 2.43 3.96 -0.08
CA PHE A 56 1.87 2.80 -0.76
C PHE A 56 2.63 1.53 -0.32
N PRO A 57 2.01 0.34 -0.37
CA PRO A 57 2.75 -0.91 -0.20
C PRO A 57 3.84 -1.01 -1.28
N TYR A 58 5.10 -0.91 -0.87
CA TYR A 58 6.25 -0.90 -1.77
C TYR A 58 7.43 -1.67 -1.17
N ILE A 59 8.02 -2.53 -2.00
CA ILE A 59 9.19 -3.35 -1.76
C ILE A 59 10.20 -3.07 -2.87
N LYS A 60 11.39 -2.59 -2.50
CA LYS A 60 12.54 -2.48 -3.40
C LYS A 60 13.38 -3.76 -3.34
N LEU A 61 13.56 -4.41 -4.49
CA LEU A 61 14.35 -5.63 -4.61
C LEU A 61 15.80 -5.31 -5.05
N PRO A 62 16.78 -6.12 -4.61
CA PRO A 62 16.66 -7.20 -3.62
C PRO A 62 16.47 -6.65 -2.20
N LEU A 63 15.69 -7.36 -1.37
CA LEU A 63 15.45 -6.98 0.02
C LEU A 63 16.68 -7.23 0.90
N LYS A 64 17.15 -6.18 1.58
CA LYS A 64 18.23 -6.27 2.57
C LYS A 64 17.77 -5.66 3.89
N SER A 65 17.93 -6.38 5.01
CA SER A 65 17.60 -5.85 6.33
C SER A 65 18.43 -4.58 6.62
N GLY A 66 17.79 -3.57 7.21
CA GLY A 66 18.40 -2.25 7.43
C GLY A 66 18.46 -1.36 6.20
N GLN A 67 18.05 -1.83 5.02
CA GLN A 67 18.00 -1.01 3.82
C GLN A 67 16.99 0.13 3.96
N ILE A 68 17.41 1.33 3.57
CA ILE A 68 16.58 2.52 3.52
C ILE A 68 16.50 2.98 2.07
N TYR A 69 15.31 3.40 1.63
CA TYR A 69 15.10 3.98 0.31
C TYR A 69 13.94 4.96 0.33
N ASP A 70 14.02 5.95 -0.55
CA ASP A 70 12.98 6.96 -0.72
C ASP A 70 12.18 6.70 -2.00
N TRP A 71 10.93 7.15 -2.00
CA TRP A 71 10.07 7.18 -3.18
C TRP A 71 9.19 8.42 -3.13
N ASN A 72 9.19 9.17 -4.24
CA ASN A 72 8.28 10.29 -4.44
C ASN A 72 7.05 9.79 -5.20
N LEU A 73 5.91 9.81 -4.51
CA LEU A 73 4.62 9.44 -5.05
C LEU A 73 3.93 10.68 -5.59
N GLU A 74 3.84 10.80 -6.91
CA GLU A 74 3.11 11.87 -7.56
C GLU A 74 1.63 11.48 -7.68
N ILE A 75 0.79 12.21 -6.97
CA ILE A 75 -0.67 12.08 -7.00
C ILE A 75 -1.20 13.20 -7.90
N GLY A 76 -1.80 12.79 -9.02
CA GLY A 76 -2.34 13.69 -10.04
C GLY A 76 -3.51 14.54 -9.55
N GLU A 77 -3.87 15.55 -10.34
CA GLU A 77 -4.94 16.50 -10.00
C GLU A 77 -6.31 15.81 -9.93
N LYS A 78 -7.03 16.05 -8.82
CA LYS A 78 -8.48 15.88 -8.67
C LYS A 78 -8.97 14.45 -8.94
N TRP A 79 -8.99 13.63 -7.90
CA TRP A 79 -9.82 12.43 -7.89
C TRP A 79 -11.12 12.72 -7.11
N PRO A 80 -12.32 12.44 -7.68
CA PRO A 80 -13.61 12.64 -7.02
C PRO A 80 -13.72 12.04 -5.62
N GLU A 81 -12.89 11.02 -5.35
CA GLU A 81 -12.75 10.34 -4.06
C GLU A 81 -12.14 11.21 -2.94
N PHE A 82 -11.34 12.25 -3.23
CA PHE A 82 -10.74 13.09 -2.18
C PHE A 82 -11.66 14.17 -1.59
N LYS A 83 -12.98 14.00 -1.67
CA LYS A 83 -13.95 14.99 -1.12
C LYS A 83 -13.71 15.30 0.36
N ALA A 84 -13.19 14.32 1.12
CA ALA A 84 -12.93 14.47 2.55
C ALA A 84 -11.81 15.47 2.89
N PHE A 85 -10.88 15.74 1.96
CA PHE A 85 -9.65 16.49 2.27
C PHE A 85 -9.51 17.84 1.57
N ASN A 86 -10.53 18.29 0.80
CA ASN A 86 -10.55 19.59 0.08
C ASN A 86 -9.23 19.94 -0.62
N TRP A 87 -8.56 18.93 -1.18
CA TRP A 87 -7.25 19.09 -1.77
C TRP A 87 -7.36 19.49 -3.26
N THR A 88 -6.58 20.49 -3.68
CA THR A 88 -6.52 21.00 -5.05
C THR A 88 -5.07 21.06 -5.53
N GLY A 89 -4.79 20.58 -6.76
CA GLY A 89 -3.46 20.66 -7.37
C GLY A 89 -2.78 19.29 -7.52
N LYS A 90 -1.44 19.27 -7.68
CA LYS A 90 -0.61 18.05 -7.68
C LYS A 90 0.03 17.87 -6.31
N LEU A 91 0.04 16.64 -5.79
CA LEU A 91 0.54 16.32 -4.47
C LEU A 91 1.68 15.34 -4.66
N THR A 92 2.83 15.67 -4.12
CA THR A 92 3.95 14.73 -4.05
C THR A 92 4.10 14.27 -2.61
N LEU A 93 3.84 12.99 -2.36
CA LEU A 93 4.17 12.37 -1.07
C LEU A 93 5.63 11.92 -1.11
N HIS A 94 6.44 12.51 -0.24
CA HIS A 94 7.82 12.10 -0.04
C HIS A 94 7.84 10.97 1.00
N CYS A 95 8.02 9.74 0.52
CA CYS A 95 8.00 8.56 1.35
C CYS A 95 9.41 8.03 1.60
N LYS A 96 9.70 7.70 2.86
CA LYS A 96 10.90 6.97 3.28
C LYS A 96 10.51 5.57 3.75
N TYR A 97 11.20 4.55 3.24
CA TYR A 97 10.99 3.16 3.61
C TYR A 97 12.21 2.60 4.33
N VAL A 98 11.96 1.78 5.36
CA VAL A 98 12.99 1.09 6.14
C VAL A 98 12.64 -0.39 6.22
N VAL A 99 13.54 -1.25 5.72
CA VAL A 99 13.41 -2.71 5.82
C VAL A 99 13.82 -3.14 7.23
N GLN A 100 12.86 -3.55 8.05
CA GLN A 100 13.08 -3.87 9.47
C GLN A 100 13.58 -5.30 9.69
N GLY A 101 13.46 -6.17 8.68
CA GLY A 101 13.99 -7.54 8.73
C GLY A 101 12.91 -8.61 8.59
N LYS A 102 13.31 -9.87 8.80
CA LYS A 102 12.41 -11.02 8.71
C LYS A 102 11.60 -11.18 9.99
N GLU A 103 10.32 -11.52 9.85
CA GLU A 103 9.39 -11.78 10.95
C GLU A 103 8.47 -12.94 10.57
N ALA A 104 8.23 -13.87 11.50
CA ALA A 104 7.25 -14.92 11.35
C ALA A 104 5.89 -14.41 11.84
N LEU A 105 4.88 -14.40 10.98
CA LEU A 105 3.52 -14.00 11.34
C LEU A 105 2.59 -15.20 11.44
N SER A 106 1.87 -15.32 12.55
CA SER A 106 0.73 -16.23 12.65
C SER A 106 -0.48 -15.61 11.93
N LEU A 107 -0.93 -16.23 10.85
CA LEU A 107 -2.10 -15.84 10.06
C LEU A 107 -3.12 -16.99 10.03
N PRO A 108 -4.37 -16.77 9.62
CA PRO A 108 -5.35 -17.85 9.46
C PRO A 108 -4.93 -18.91 8.43
N ILE A 109 -4.04 -18.56 7.51
CA ILE A 109 -3.42 -19.49 6.54
C ILE A 109 -2.20 -20.25 7.10
N GLY A 110 -1.91 -20.10 8.41
CA GLY A 110 -0.75 -20.67 9.07
C GLY A 110 0.35 -19.64 9.37
N THR A 111 1.52 -20.14 9.77
CA THR A 111 2.70 -19.30 10.01
C THR A 111 3.37 -18.93 8.70
N VAL A 112 3.47 -17.63 8.41
CA VAL A 112 4.06 -17.11 7.17
C VAL A 112 5.34 -16.34 7.49
N GLN A 113 6.42 -16.70 6.79
CA GLN A 113 7.66 -15.93 6.82
C GLN A 113 7.49 -14.66 6.01
N THR A 114 7.78 -13.52 6.65
CA THR A 114 7.61 -12.20 6.04
C THR A 114 8.85 -11.34 6.22
N ILE A 115 8.94 -10.29 5.42
CA ILE A 115 9.87 -9.18 5.60
C ILE A 115 9.02 -7.95 5.94
N LYS A 116 9.33 -7.34 7.07
CA LYS A 116 8.66 -6.15 7.56
C LYS A 116 9.31 -4.91 6.98
N VAL A 117 8.51 -4.03 6.41
CA VAL A 117 8.94 -2.74 5.85
C VAL A 117 8.07 -1.63 6.41
N LYS A 118 8.71 -0.60 6.97
CA LYS A 118 8.02 0.60 7.47
C LYS A 118 8.19 1.74 6.47
N GLY A 119 7.09 2.18 5.87
CA GLY A 119 6.99 3.41 5.09
C GLY A 119 6.52 4.58 5.97
N ILE A 120 7.09 5.76 5.74
CA ILE A 120 6.72 7.01 6.41
C ILE A 120 6.56 8.09 5.34
N ALA A 121 5.42 8.75 5.28
CA ALA A 121 5.21 9.94 4.46
C ALA A 121 5.10 11.15 5.38
N ASN A 122 5.90 12.17 5.12
CA ASN A 122 5.82 13.44 5.85
C ASN A 122 5.18 14.50 4.97
N THR A 123 4.23 15.24 5.54
CA THR A 123 3.59 16.40 4.93
C THR A 123 3.69 17.58 5.89
N THR A 124 3.39 18.78 5.42
CA THR A 124 3.30 19.97 6.30
C THR A 124 2.24 19.82 7.38
N SER A 125 1.19 19.03 7.12
CA SER A 125 0.05 18.85 8.02
C SER A 125 0.20 17.66 8.99
N GLY A 126 1.30 16.90 8.90
CA GLY A 126 1.52 15.72 9.73
C GLY A 126 2.23 14.60 8.98
N HIS A 127 2.21 13.40 9.55
CA HIS A 127 2.83 12.22 8.94
C HIS A 127 1.90 11.03 8.97
N SER A 128 2.00 10.18 7.95
CA SER A 128 1.33 8.88 7.87
C SER A 128 2.37 7.76 7.80
N ILE A 129 1.99 6.61 8.33
CA ILE A 129 2.86 5.43 8.44
C ILE A 129 2.15 4.24 7.83
N LEU A 130 2.90 3.44 7.07
CA LEU A 130 2.50 2.10 6.68
C LEU A 130 3.54 1.10 7.19
N VAL A 131 3.11 0.08 7.91
CA VAL A 131 3.90 -1.12 8.16
C VAL A 131 3.37 -2.26 7.28
N SER A 132 4.19 -2.67 6.33
CA SER A 132 3.91 -3.75 5.38
C SER A 132 4.65 -5.02 5.79
N TYR A 133 3.97 -6.14 5.68
CA TYR A 133 4.53 -7.48 5.84
C TYR A 133 4.45 -8.21 4.50
N PHE A 134 5.60 -8.43 3.88
CA PHE A 134 5.73 -9.01 2.56
C PHE A 134 6.27 -10.43 2.63
N SER A 135 5.58 -11.38 1.99
CA SER A 135 6.03 -12.75 1.79
C SER A 135 6.45 -12.94 0.34
N GLU A 136 7.59 -13.58 0.11
CA GLU A 136 8.02 -13.93 -1.26
C GLU A 136 7.05 -14.91 -1.94
N GLN A 137 6.28 -15.68 -1.15
CA GLN A 137 5.30 -16.64 -1.67
C GLN A 137 3.93 -16.01 -1.91
N PHE A 138 3.50 -15.09 -1.06
CA PHE A 138 2.12 -14.60 -1.01
C PHE A 138 1.95 -13.10 -1.26
N GLY A 139 3.05 -12.36 -1.49
CA GLY A 139 3.02 -10.91 -1.62
C GLY A 139 2.74 -10.20 -0.28
N PHE A 140 1.99 -9.10 -0.32
CA PHE A 140 1.61 -8.37 0.90
C PHE A 140 0.55 -9.13 1.70
N VAL A 141 0.93 -9.69 2.85
CA VAL A 141 0.04 -10.50 3.69
C VAL A 141 -0.57 -9.73 4.85
N LYS A 142 0.01 -8.59 5.21
CA LYS A 142 -0.54 -7.66 6.21
C LYS A 142 -0.07 -6.24 5.94
N LEU A 143 -1.00 -5.28 6.04
CA LEU A 143 -0.75 -3.85 5.93
C LEU A 143 -1.35 -3.17 7.16
N VAL A 144 -0.57 -2.35 7.86
CA VAL A 144 -1.02 -1.59 9.03
C VAL A 144 -0.75 -0.12 8.78
N TYR A 145 -1.81 0.66 8.60
CA TYR A 145 -1.76 2.09 8.36
C TYR A 145 -2.06 2.87 9.63
N HIS A 146 -1.30 3.95 9.84
CA HIS A 146 -1.62 5.05 10.74
C HIS A 146 -1.72 6.31 9.89
N ASN A 147 -2.94 6.81 9.72
CA ASN A 147 -3.27 7.82 8.73
C ASN A 147 -3.15 9.25 9.28
N LEU A 148 -3.16 10.24 8.38
CA LEU A 148 -3.03 11.66 8.72
C LEU A 148 -4.16 12.19 9.61
N ASP A 149 -5.36 11.62 9.52
CA ASP A 149 -6.52 12.00 10.35
C ASP A 149 -6.52 11.32 11.74
N GLY A 150 -5.47 10.56 12.06
CA GLY A 150 -5.36 9.80 13.31
C GLY A 150 -6.05 8.43 13.28
N SER A 151 -6.77 8.09 12.20
CA SER A 151 -7.36 6.75 12.04
C SER A 151 -6.27 5.68 11.82
N SER A 152 -6.65 4.43 12.04
CA SER A 152 -5.80 3.28 11.74
C SER A 152 -6.59 2.23 10.96
N ILE A 153 -5.97 1.69 9.91
CA ILE A 153 -6.57 0.67 9.03
C ILE A 153 -5.63 -0.52 8.98
N THR A 154 -6.15 -1.72 9.22
CA THR A 154 -5.39 -2.97 9.11
C THR A 154 -6.02 -3.89 8.10
N MET A 155 -5.22 -4.36 7.15
CA MET A 155 -5.58 -5.38 6.18
C MET A 155 -4.76 -6.63 6.44
N THR A 156 -5.37 -7.81 6.37
CA THR A 156 -4.70 -9.07 6.69
C THR A 156 -5.24 -10.19 5.79
N LEU A 157 -4.33 -10.95 5.18
CA LEU A 157 -4.66 -12.11 4.37
C LEU A 157 -5.35 -13.17 5.24
N LYS A 158 -6.58 -13.54 4.86
CA LYS A 158 -7.40 -14.52 5.58
C LYS A 158 -7.40 -15.90 4.93
N GLN A 159 -7.38 -15.97 3.61
CA GLN A 159 -7.49 -17.21 2.85
C GLN A 159 -6.92 -17.03 1.45
N ILE A 160 -6.51 -18.14 0.83
CA ILE A 160 -6.14 -18.26 -0.58
C ILE A 160 -7.06 -19.33 -1.17
N LYS A 161 -7.66 -19.05 -2.32
CA LYS A 161 -8.59 -19.95 -3.02
C LYS A 161 -8.06 -20.31 -4.38
#